data_AF-A0A1J5B7X0-F1
#
_entry.id   AF-A0A1J5B7X0-F1
#
_cell.length_a   1.000
_cell.length_b   1.000
_cell.length_c   1.000
_cell.angle_alpha   90.00
_cell.angle_beta   90.00
_cell.angle_gamma   90.00
#
_symmetry.space_group_name_H-M   'P 1'
#
loop_
_entity.id
_entity.type
_entity.pdbx_description
1 polymer ?
#
loop_
_entity_poly.entity_id
_entity_poly.type
_entity_poly.pdbx_seq_one_letter_code
_entity_poly.pdbx_strand_id
1 'polypeptide(L)' 'MATIDHIRNGIINKLLTISNKNYLAALSQLVENSSTEKDTVKLTDEQTLMLQLSDNDIKSGKIISQAQLDKSDLKWLKEL' A
#
# COMPACT_ATOMS: atom_id res chain seq x y z
N MET A 1 -9.69 16.98 3.53
CA MET A 1 -9.01 15.83 2.90
C MET A 1 -7.55 15.77 3.33
N ALA A 2 -6.69 16.72 2.93
CA ALA A 2 -5.25 16.72 3.24
C ALA A 2 -4.84 16.49 4.72
N THR A 3 -5.55 17.05 5.70
CA THR A 3 -5.21 16.90 7.12
C THR A 3 -5.44 15.49 7.65
N ILE A 4 -6.52 14.82 7.19
CA ILE A 4 -6.84 13.45 7.59
C ILE A 4 -5.87 12.47 6.92
N ASP A 5 -5.56 12.71 5.65
CA ASP A 5 -4.59 11.88 4.91
C ASP A 5 -3.19 11.98 5.53
N HIS A 6 -2.78 13.17 5.98
CA HIS A 6 -1.52 13.32 6.71
C HIS A 6 -1.52 12.54 8.04
N ILE A 7 -2.63 12.57 8.79
CA ILE A 7 -2.76 11.81 10.04
C ILE A 7 -2.66 10.31 9.75
N ARG A 8 -3.37 9.80 8.72
CA ARG A 8 -3.34 8.40 8.32
C ARG A 8 -1.93 7.96 7.90
N ASN A 9 -1.27 8.73 7.03
CA ASN A 9 0.09 8.43 6.58
C ASN A 9 1.10 8.45 7.74
N GLY A 10 0.93 9.38 8.68
CA GLY A 10 1.74 9.43 9.91
C GLY A 10 1.58 8.19 10.79
N ILE A 11 0.37 7.65 10.88
CA ILE A 11 0.09 6.39 11.61
C ILE A 11 0.72 5.19 10.89
N ILE A 12 0.55 5.08 9.56
CA ILE A 12 1.15 4.00 8.75
C ILE A 12 2.67 3.95 8.94
N ASN A 13 3.35 5.10 8.83
CA ASN A 13 4.79 5.17 9.00
C ASN A 13 5.25 4.70 10.38
N LYS A 14 4.50 5.02 11.44
CA LYS A 14 4.82 4.55 12.80
C LYS A 14 4.53 3.06 12.98
N LEU A 15 3.50 2.52 12.34
CA LEU A 15 3.22 1.08 12.36
C LEU A 15 4.34 0.27 11.70
N LEU A 16 4.89 0.77 10.58
CA LEU A 16 5.98 0.12 9.86
C LEU A 16 7.30 0.04 10.64
N THR A 17 7.49 0.85 11.68
CA THR A 17 8.73 0.85 12.50
C THR A 17 8.60 0.07 13.81
N ILE A 18 7.41 -0.41 14.17
CA ILE A 18 7.19 -1.17 15.40
C ILE A 18 7.55 -2.64 15.17
N SER A 19 8.55 -3.14 15.89
CA SER A 19 8.91 -4.58 15.90
C SER A 19 8.28 -5.35 17.06
N ASN A 20 7.63 -4.67 18.02
CA ASN A 20 7.07 -5.29 19.21
C ASN A 20 5.69 -5.92 18.91
N LYS A 21 5.64 -7.25 18.95
CA LYS A 21 4.41 -8.04 18.70
C LYS A 21 3.25 -7.69 19.64
N ASN A 22 3.51 -7.52 20.92
CA ASN A 22 2.46 -7.25 21.90
C ASN A 22 1.83 -5.87 21.68
N TYR A 23 2.66 -4.91 21.26
CA TYR A 23 2.20 -3.57 20.93
C TYR A 23 1.34 -3.57 19.66
N LEU A 24 1.76 -4.29 18.61
CA LEU A 24 0.96 -4.49 17.40
C LEU A 24 -0.37 -5.21 17.69
N ALA A 25 -0.37 -6.20 18.57
CA ALA A 25 -1.58 -6.93 18.95
C ALA A 25 -2.59 -6.02 19.67
N ALA A 26 -2.13 -5.21 20.63
CA ALA A 26 -2.99 -4.25 21.31
C ALA A 26 -3.55 -3.17 20.36
N LEU A 27 -2.75 -2.73 19.38
CA LEU A 27 -3.19 -1.80 18.35
C LEU A 27 -4.23 -2.43 17.41
N SER A 28 -4.03 -3.68 16.99
CA SER A 28 -5.01 -4.42 16.17
C SER A 28 -6.35 -4.51 16.90
N GLN A 29 -6.31 -4.93 18.17
CA GLN A 29 -7.50 -5.04 19.01
C GLN A 29 -8.19 -3.69 19.20
N LEU A 30 -7.44 -2.59 19.34
CA LEU A 30 -8.01 -1.25 19.46
C LEU A 30 -8.76 -0.84 18.18
N VAL A 31 -8.17 -1.11 17.02
CA VAL A 31 -8.77 -0.78 15.71
C VAL A 31 -9.99 -1.67 15.44
N GLU A 32 -9.92 -2.96 15.75
CA GLU A 32 -11.04 -3.90 15.59
C GLU A 32 -12.24 -3.57 16.49
N ASN A 33 -11.99 -3.07 17.70
CA ASN A 33 -13.05 -2.65 18.62
C ASN A 33 -13.51 -1.21 18.38
N SER A 34 -12.84 -0.46 17.51
CA SER A 34 -13.34 0.83 17.08
C SER A 34 -14.56 0.56 16.18
N SER A 35 -15.74 0.83 16.71
CA SER A 35 -17.02 0.76 16.00
C SER A 35 -17.12 1.90 14.97
N THR A 36 -16.10 2.02 14.12
CA THR A 36 -16.13 2.83 12.92
C THR A 36 -16.90 2.04 11.88
N GLU A 37 -17.90 2.69 11.30
CA GLU A 37 -18.80 2.15 10.30
C GLU A 37 -18.05 1.25 9.30
N LYS A 38 -18.72 0.17 8.87
CA LYS A 38 -18.26 -0.79 7.85
C LYS A 38 -18.14 -0.15 6.46
N ASP A 39 -17.73 1.10 6.39
CA ASP A 39 -17.43 1.78 5.15
C ASP A 39 -16.13 1.18 4.63
N THR A 40 -16.30 0.27 3.68
CA THR A 40 -15.23 -0.22 2.81
C THR A 40 -14.41 0.98 2.34
N VAL A 41 -13.08 0.86 2.42
CA VAL A 41 -12.15 1.89 1.93
C VAL A 41 -12.55 2.27 0.50
N LYS A 42 -13.07 3.49 0.33
CA LYS A 42 -13.38 4.01 -1.00
C LYS A 42 -12.08 4.42 -1.67
N LEU A 43 -11.76 3.77 -2.78
CA LEU A 43 -10.67 4.19 -3.64
C LEU A 43 -10.98 5.56 -4.23
N THR A 44 -9.94 6.37 -4.43
CA THR A 44 -10.09 7.59 -5.23
C THR A 44 -10.28 7.23 -6.71
N ASP A 45 -10.70 8.20 -7.51
CA ASP A 45 -10.87 8.02 -8.96
C ASP A 45 -9.52 7.65 -9.61
N GLU A 46 -8.41 8.25 -9.16
CA GLU A 46 -7.07 7.96 -9.66
C GLU A 46 -6.61 6.54 -9.30
N GLN A 47 -6.91 6.08 -8.08
CA GLN A 47 -6.59 4.71 -7.65
C GLN A 47 -7.40 3.68 -8.45
N THR A 48 -8.68 3.97 -8.70
CA THR A 48 -9.55 3.14 -9.54
C THR A 48 -9.03 3.09 -10.97
N LEU A 49 -8.64 4.24 -11.53
CA LEU A 49 -8.04 4.33 -12.86
C LEU A 49 -6.74 3.52 -12.94
N MET A 50 -5.88 3.59 -11.93
CA MET A 50 -4.62 2.82 -11.89
C MET A 50 -4.88 1.30 -11.93
N LEU A 51 -5.89 0.81 -11.20
CA LEU A 51 -6.29 -0.59 -11.26
C LEU A 51 -6.84 -0.98 -12.64
N GLN A 52 -7.66 -0.12 -13.26
CA GLN A 52 -8.18 -0.36 -14.62
C GLN A 52 -7.07 -0.41 -15.68
N LEU A 53 -6.04 0.42 -15.55
CA LEU A 53 -4.86 0.38 -16.40
C LEU A 53 -4.08 -0.92 -16.18
N SER A 54 -3.91 -1.35 -14.93
CA SER A 54 -3.27 -2.64 -14.60
C SER A 54 -4.03 -3.82 -15.21
N ASP A 55 -5.36 -3.83 -15.15
CA ASP A 55 -6.19 -4.86 -15.80
C ASP A 55 -5.98 -4.89 -17.33
N ASN A 56 -5.80 -3.72 -17.95
CA ASN A 56 -5.51 -3.62 -19.38
C ASN A 56 -4.11 -4.18 -19.71
N ASP A 57 -3.12 -3.86 -18.89
CA ASP A 57 -1.75 -4.35 -19.06
C ASP A 57 -1.68 -5.88 -18.91
N ILE A 58 -2.44 -6.44 -17.96
CA ILE A 58 -2.58 -7.90 -17.80
C ILE A 58 -3.22 -8.52 -19.06
N LYS A 59 -4.34 -7.96 -19.54
CA LYS A 59 -5.04 -8.47 -20.75
C LYS A 59 -4.20 -8.36 -22.02
N SER A 60 -3.39 -7.31 -22.13
CA SER A 60 -2.52 -7.07 -23.27
C SER A 60 -1.16 -7.76 -23.17
N GLY A 61 -0.91 -8.51 -22.08
CA GLY A 61 0.33 -9.25 -21.87
C GLY A 61 1.55 -8.37 -21.58
N LYS A 62 1.34 -7.11 -21.18
CA LYS A 62 2.39 -6.17 -20.76
C LYS A 62 2.83 -6.45 -19.31
N ILE A 63 3.17 -7.70 -19.05
CA ILE A 63 3.66 -8.16 -17.75
C ILE A 63 5.13 -8.50 -17.86
N ILE A 64 5.85 -8.32 -16.75
CA ILE A 64 7.25 -8.72 -16.64
C ILE A 64 7.37 -9.74 -15.50
N SER A 65 8.30 -10.67 -15.62
CA SER A 65 8.59 -11.59 -14.52
C SER A 65 9.33 -10.86 -13.40
N GLN A 66 9.19 -11.36 -12.16
CA GLN A 66 9.94 -10.82 -11.02
C GLN A 66 11.45 -10.80 -11.30
N ALA A 67 11.99 -11.87 -11.88
CA ALA A 67 13.42 -11.95 -12.23
C ALA A 67 13.86 -10.88 -13.24
N GLN A 68 12.99 -10.46 -14.16
CA GLN A 68 13.28 -9.38 -15.11
C GLN A 68 13.26 -8.01 -14.40
N LEU A 69 12.33 -7.82 -13.46
CA LEU A 69 12.27 -6.62 -12.64
C LEU A 69 13.53 -6.50 -11.77
N ASP A 70 13.90 -7.56 -11.04
CA ASP A 70 15.09 -7.60 -10.19
C ASP A 70 16.37 -7.25 -10.98
N LYS A 71 16.49 -7.77 -12.21
CA LYS A 71 17.63 -7.45 -13.10
C LYS A 71 17.66 -5.97 -13.49
N SER A 72 16.49 -5.38 -13.72
CA SER A 72 16.35 -3.97 -14.08
C SER A 72 16.70 -3.06 -12.90
N ASP A 73 16.24 -3.43 -11.70
CA ASP A 73 16.54 -2.72 -10.45
C ASP A 73 18.03 -2.76 -10.12
N LEU A 74 18.68 -3.93 -10.26
CA LEU A 74 20.13 -4.07 -10.08
C LEU A 74 20.94 -3.27 -11.11
N LYS A 75 20.41 -3.09 -12.32
CA LYS A 75 21.05 -2.26 -13.34
C LYS A 75 20.94 -0.78 -12.94
N TRP A 76 19.75 -0.34 -12.57
CA TRP A 76 19.49 1.03 -12.11
C TRP A 76 20.36 1.40 -10.90
N LEU A 77 20.49 0.51 -9.92
CA LEU A 77 21.35 0.72 -8.74
C LEU A 77 22.85 0.85 -9.06
N LYS A 78 23.32 0.32 -10.20
CA LYS A 78 24.72 0.43 -10.64
C LYS A 78 24.98 1.68 -11.48
N GLU A 79 23.94 2.32 -12.00
CA GLU A 79 24.01 3.57 -12.76
C GLU A 79 23.90 4.81 -11.85
N LEU A 80 23.68 4.60 -10.55
CA LEU A 80 23.80 5.56 -9.44
C LEU A 80 25.22 5.59 -8.89
#